data_AF-A0A7T5JFY5-F1
#
_entry.id   AF-A0A7T5JFY5-F1
#
_cell.length_a   1.000
_cell.length_b   1.000
_cell.length_c   1.000
_cell.angle_alpha   90.00
_cell.angle_beta   90.00
_cell.angle_gamma   90.00
#
_symmetry.space_group_name_H-M   'P 1'
#
loop_
_entity.id
_entity.type
_entity.pdbx_description
1 polymer ?
#
loop_
_entity_poly.entity_id
_entity_poly.type
_entity_poly.pdbx_seq_one_letter_code
_entity_poly.pdbx_strand_id
1 'polypeptide(L)' 'MADILEMLAENVSSTEILENFPDLELADIQACLIFAARRTDFPRLTA' A
#
# COMPACT_ATOMS: atom_id res chain seq x y z
N MET A 1 -8.12 -1.31 3.13
CA MET A 1 -6.85 -0.56 2.97
C MET A 1 -5.60 -1.37 3.33
N ALA A 2 -5.69 -2.45 4.12
CA ALA A 2 -4.51 -3.27 4.47
C ALA A 2 -4.00 -4.10 3.28
N ASP A 3 -4.90 -4.67 2.48
CA ASP A 3 -4.55 -5.48 1.28
C ASP A 3 -3.60 -4.78 0.32
N ILE A 4 -3.86 -3.54 -0.06
CA ILE A 4 -3.01 -2.82 -1.03
C ILE A 4 -1.60 -2.62 -0.47
N LEU A 5 -1.50 -2.37 0.84
CA LEU A 5 -0.21 -2.19 1.51
C LEU A 5 0.55 -3.50 1.68
N GLU A 6 -0.18 -4.60 1.88
CA GLU A 6 0.35 -5.97 1.94
C GLU A 6 0.86 -6.40 0.56
N MET A 7 0.09 -6.18 -0.50
CA MET A 7 0.50 -6.42 -1.89
C MET A 7 1.76 -5.60 -2.24
N LEU A 8 1.81 -4.32 -1.87
CA LEU A 8 3.03 -3.50 -2.04
C LEU A 8 4.21 -4.05 -1.24
N ALA A 9 3.97 -4.62 -0.05
CA ALA A 9 5.01 -5.26 0.77
C ALA A 9 5.51 -6.58 0.16
N GLU A 10 4.64 -7.30 -0.56
CA GLU A 10 4.98 -8.50 -1.35
C GLU A 10 5.67 -8.18 -2.69
N ASN A 11 6.04 -6.92 -2.94
CA ASN A 11 6.67 -6.45 -4.18
C ASN A 11 5.73 -6.42 -5.40
N VAL A 12 4.41 -6.44 -5.18
CA VAL A 12 3.45 -6.25 -6.27
C VAL A 12 3.56 -4.83 -6.80
N SER A 13 3.59 -4.69 -8.12
CA SER A 13 3.71 -3.39 -8.79
C SER A 13 2.41 -2.59 -8.66
N SER A 14 2.54 -1.28 -8.42
CA SER A 14 1.38 -0.38 -8.34
C SER A 14 0.46 -0.44 -9.57
N THR A 15 1.01 -0.68 -10.77
CA THR A 15 0.23 -0.92 -12.00
C THR A 15 -0.64 -2.16 -11.91
N GLU A 16 -0.12 -3.27 -11.40
CA GLU A 16 -0.85 -4.53 -11.28
C GLU A 16 -1.97 -4.42 -10.22
N ILE A 17 -1.73 -3.64 -9.18
CA ILE A 17 -2.74 -3.26 -8.19
C ILE A 17 -3.85 -2.45 -8.87
N LEU A 18 -3.53 -1.44 -9.68
CA LEU A 18 -4.55 -0.63 -10.40
C LEU A 18 -5.34 -1.47 -11.41
N GLU A 19 -4.72 -2.48 -12.02
CA GLU A 19 -5.42 -3.42 -12.91
C GLU A 19 -6.42 -4.30 -12.15
N ASN A 20 -6.11 -4.69 -10.90
CA ASN A 20 -7.02 -5.42 -10.02
C ASN A 20 -8.06 -4.52 -9.36
N PHE A 21 -7.77 -3.23 -9.18
CA PHE A 21 -8.62 -2.24 -8.55
C PHE A 21 -8.86 -1.03 -9.50
N PRO A 22 -9.77 -1.15 -10.47
CA PRO A 22 -10.04 -0.10 -11.45
C PRO A 22 -10.66 1.18 -10.84
N ASP A 23 -11.20 1.09 -9.63
CA ASP A 23 -11.70 2.23 -8.84
C ASP A 23 -10.59 2.95 -8.05
N LEU A 24 -9.38 2.40 -7.99
CA LEU A 24 -8.27 2.96 -7.23
C LEU A 24 -7.44 3.89 -8.12
N GLU A 25 -7.09 5.07 -7.62
CA GLU A 25 -6.17 5.96 -8.32
C GLU A 25 -4.74 5.84 -7.76
N LEU A 26 -3.75 6.22 -8.57
CA LEU A 26 -2.36 6.36 -8.11
C LEU A 26 -2.25 7.30 -6.89
N ALA A 27 -3.12 8.31 -6.82
CA ALA A 27 -3.21 9.23 -5.70
C ALA A 27 -3.63 8.53 -4.39
N ASP A 28 -4.55 7.57 -4.45
CA ASP A 28 -4.96 6.77 -3.29
C ASP A 28 -3.83 5.88 -2.78
N ILE A 29 -3.06 5.27 -3.68
CA ILE A 29 -1.87 4.47 -3.32
C ILE A 29 -0.85 5.34 -2.59
N GLN A 30 -0.55 6.54 -3.12
CA GLN A 30 0.37 7.46 -2.47
C GLN A 30 -0.16 7.96 -1.13
N ALA A 31 -1.45 8.28 -1.03
CA ALA A 31 -2.07 8.69 0.23
C ALA A 31 -1.98 7.57 1.27
N CYS A 32 -2.23 6.32 0.87
CA CYS A 32 -2.09 5.13 1.72
C CYS A 32 -0.64 4.91 2.15
N LEU A 33 0.34 5.05 1.24
CA LEU A 33 1.76 4.95 1.56
C LEU A 33 2.22 6.04 2.53
N ILE A 34 1.77 7.29 2.34
CA ILE A 34 2.09 8.40 3.25
C ILE A 34 1.44 8.18 4.61
N PHE A 35 0.18 7.74 4.63
CA PHE A 35 -0.54 7.44 5.86
C PHE A 35 0.07 6.26 6.61
N ALA A 36 0.47 5.21 5.89
CA ALA A 36 1.19 4.09 6.43
C ALA A 36 2.56 4.53 6.93
N ALA A 37 3.40 5.20 6.15
CA ALA A 37 4.69 5.72 6.59
C ALA A 37 4.58 6.60 7.86
N ARG A 38 3.52 7.41 7.97
CA ARG A 38 3.21 8.20 9.18
C ARG A 38 2.77 7.35 10.38
N ARG A 39 2.15 6.19 10.16
CA ARG A 39 1.75 5.22 11.21
C ARG A 39 2.83 4.17 11.53
N THR A 40 3.70 3.85 10.58
CA THR A 40 4.77 2.83 10.65
C THR A 40 6.05 3.38 11.30
N ASP A 41 6.01 4.57 11.91
CA ASP A 41 6.95 4.91 13.00
C ASP A 41 6.85 3.91 14.18
N PHE A 42 5.81 3.07 14.20
CA PHE A 42 5.81 1.85 15.01
C PHE A 42 6.74 0.78 14.43
N PRO A 43 7.75 0.33 15.20
CA PRO A 43 8.75 -0.60 14.73
C PRO A 43 8.04 -1.87 14.27
N ARG A 44 8.42 -2.32 13.07
CA ARG A 44 8.04 -3.61 12.52
C ARG A 44 8.38 -4.70 13.55
N LEU A 45 7.38 -5.14 14.31
CA LEU A 45 7.41 -6.48 14.89
C LEU A 45 7.24 -7.43 13.71
N THR A 46 8.40 -7.78 13.13
CA THR A 46 8.54 -9.03 12.41
C THR A 46 8.23 -10.12 13.43
N ALA A 47 7.21 -10.92 13.15
CA ALA A 47 6.95 -12.20 13.80
C ALA A 47 7.34 -13.32 12.81
#